data_AF-A0A2E7RQ47-F1
#
_entry.id   AF-A0A2E7RQ47-F1
#
_cell.length_a   1.000
_cell.length_b   1.000
_cell.length_c   1.000
_cell.angle_alpha   90.00
_cell.angle_beta   90.00
_cell.angle_gamma   90.00
#
_symmetry.space_group_name_H-M   'P 1'
#
loop_
_entity.id
_entity.type
_entity.pdbx_description
1 polymer ?
#
loop_
_entity_poly.entity_id
_entity_poly.type
_entity_poly.pdbx_seq_one_letter_code
_entity_poly.pdbx_strand_id
1 'polypeptide(L)' 'MTELIVSIGKRISKADSFMLTVVYTIGHIFIATLCVYFITGAPLNLAAADAFIEPLINAGWFYFLHSSWKRFNKKN' A
#
# COMPACT_ATOMS: atom_id res chain seq x y z
N MET A 1 8.09 29.43 13.63
CA MET A 1 7.42 28.86 12.44
C MET A 1 7.60 27.34 12.36
N THR A 2 8.80 26.82 12.62
CA THR A 2 9.12 25.39 12.76
C THR A 2 8.26 24.63 13.78
N GLU A 3 8.05 25.19 14.98
CA GLU A 3 7.23 24.56 16.04
C GLU A 3 5.75 24.38 15.63
N LEU A 4 5.21 25.30 14.83
CA LEU A 4 3.84 25.21 14.30
C LEU A 4 3.71 24.06 13.31
N ILE A 5 4.68 23.93 12.40
CA ILE A 5 4.72 22.87 11.39
C ILE A 5 4.85 21.49 12.06
N VAL A 6 5.70 21.38 13.10
CA VAL A 6 5.85 20.16 13.91
C VAL A 6 4.57 19.83 14.68
N SER A 7 3.88 20.83 15.22
CA SER A 7 2.62 20.63 15.96
C SER A 7 1.48 20.17 15.05
N ILE A 8 1.41 20.69 13.82
CA ILE A 8 0.42 20.31 12.82
C ILE A 8 0.71 18.88 12.33
N GLY A 9 1.97 18.55 12.07
CA GLY A 9 2.41 17.19 11.73
C GLY A 9 2.06 16.17 12.83
N LYS A 10 2.30 16.52 14.10
CA LYS A 10 1.92 15.67 15.26
C LYS A 10 0.41 15.52 15.45
N ARG A 11 -0.41 16.49 15.02
CA ARG A 11 -1.88 16.42 15.09
C ARG A 11 -2.48 15.56 13.97
N ILE A 12 -1.94 15.66 12.75
CA ILE A 12 -2.30 14.78 11.63
C ILE A 12 -1.92 13.33 11.95
N SER A 13 -0.75 13.12 12.58
CA SER A 13 -0.32 11.81 13.07
C SER A 13 -1.12 11.28 14.28
N LYS A 14 -1.98 12.11 14.90
CA LYS A 14 -2.79 11.76 16.08
C LYS A 14 -4.27 11.49 15.78
N ALA A 15 -4.71 11.59 14.52
CA ALA A 15 -5.92 10.90 14.11
C ALA A 15 -5.61 9.39 14.23
N ASP A 16 -6.44 8.61 14.91
CA ASP A 16 -6.25 7.16 15.15
C ASP A 16 -5.73 6.45 13.90
N SER A 17 -4.39 6.37 13.78
CA SER A 17 -3.75 6.07 12.50
C SER A 17 -4.07 4.64 12.08
N PHE A 18 -4.39 3.80 13.06
CA PHE A 18 -4.91 2.46 12.86
C PHE A 18 -6.32 2.45 12.24
N MET A 19 -7.28 3.19 12.80
CA MET A 19 -8.64 3.27 12.24
C MET A 19 -8.63 3.85 10.82
N LEU A 20 -7.85 4.91 10.60
CA LEU A 20 -7.70 5.50 9.28
C LEU A 20 -7.07 4.51 8.29
N THR A 21 -6.06 3.75 8.72
CA THR A 21 -5.43 2.70 7.88
C THR A 21 -6.42 1.60 7.52
N VAL A 22 -7.19 1.10 8.50
CA VAL A 22 -8.18 0.03 8.26
C VAL A 22 -9.26 0.48 7.27
N VAL A 23 -9.83 1.67 7.47
CA VAL A 23 -10.85 2.23 6.56
C VAL A 23 -10.28 2.46 5.17
N TYR A 24 -9.05 2.99 5.08
CA TYR A 24 -8.36 3.19 3.81
C TYR A 24 -8.10 1.88 3.07
N THR A 25 -7.61 0.84 3.75
CA THR A 25 -7.33 -0.47 3.14
C THR A 25 -8.60 -1.11 2.59
N ILE A 26 -9.69 -1.11 3.35
CA ILE A 26 -10.98 -1.69 2.89
C ILE A 26 -11.52 -0.91 1.69
N GLY A 27 -11.53 0.43 1.77
CA GLY A 27 -11.99 1.28 0.68
C GLY A 27 -11.15 1.10 -0.59
N HIS A 28 -9.83 1.01 -0.45
CA HIS A 28 -8.91 0.81 -1.57
C HIS A 28 -9.17 -0.51 -2.30
N ILE A 29 -9.33 -1.63 -1.57
CA ILE A 29 -9.65 -2.94 -2.16
C ILE A 29 -10.97 -2.89 -2.93
N PHE A 30 -11.99 -2.24 -2.36
CA PHE A 30 -13.30 -2.08 -3.01
C PHE A 30 -13.21 -1.29 -4.32
N ILE A 31 -12.54 -0.14 -4.28
CA ILE A 31 -12.37 0.73 -5.45
C ILE A 31 -11.53 0.02 -6.52
N ALA A 32 -10.43 -0.64 -6.16
CA ALA A 32 -9.58 -1.38 -7.09
C ALA A 32 -10.36 -2.51 -7.79
N THR A 33 -11.10 -3.32 -7.02
CA THR A 33 -11.92 -4.41 -7.55
C THR A 33 -12.97 -3.89 -8.54
N LEU A 34 -13.67 -2.79 -8.20
CA LEU A 34 -14.66 -2.17 -9.07
C LEU A 34 -14.02 -1.61 -10.35
N CYS A 35 -12.90 -0.91 -10.23
CA CYS A 35 -12.17 -0.38 -11.38
C CYS A 35 -11.76 -1.51 -12.34
N VAL A 36 -11.17 -2.61 -11.85
CA VAL A 36 -10.79 -3.75 -12.69
C VAL A 36 -12.02 -4.36 -13.37
N TYR A 37 -13.11 -4.57 -12.63
CA TYR A 37 -14.36 -5.07 -13.20
C TYR A 37 -14.90 -4.17 -14.32
N PHE A 38 -14.97 -2.86 -14.09
CA PHE A 38 -15.50 -1.91 -15.07
C PHE A 38 -14.60 -1.71 -16.29
N ILE A 39 -13.28 -1.69 -16.11
CA ILE A 39 -12.33 -1.43 -17.18
C ILE A 39 -12.13 -2.68 -18.05
N THR A 40 -11.98 -3.85 -17.42
CA THR A 40 -11.60 -5.09 -18.12
C THR A 40 -12.78 -6.02 -18.39
N GLY A 41 -13.90 -5.86 -17.68
CA GLY A 41 -15.01 -6.80 -17.70
C GLY A 41 -14.70 -8.13 -16.99
N ALA A 42 -13.57 -8.25 -16.29
CA ALA A 42 -13.21 -9.44 -15.53
C ALA A 42 -14.22 -9.66 -14.40
N PRO A 43 -14.62 -10.91 -14.11
CA PRO A 43 -15.58 -11.18 -13.06
C PRO A 43 -15.05 -10.76 -11.68
N LEU A 44 -15.95 -10.31 -10.79
CA LEU A 44 -15.60 -9.70 -9.50
C LEU A 44 -14.71 -10.58 -8.61
N ASN A 45 -14.83 -11.90 -8.72
CA ASN A 45 -13.99 -12.85 -7.99
C ASN A 45 -12.51 -12.79 -8.43
N LEU A 46 -12.25 -12.65 -9.74
CA LEU A 46 -10.90 -12.50 -10.28
C LEU A 46 -10.35 -11.11 -9.98
N ALA A 47 -11.17 -10.07 -10.11
CA ALA A 47 -10.77 -8.70 -9.80
C ALA A 47 -10.44 -8.50 -8.31
N ALA A 48 -11.20 -9.14 -7.41
CA ALA A 48 -10.90 -9.12 -5.98
C ALA A 48 -9.63 -9.90 -5.66
N ALA A 49 -9.45 -11.09 -6.26
CA ALA A 49 -8.22 -11.88 -6.08
C ALA A 49 -6.99 -11.10 -6.54
N ASP A 50 -7.08 -10.42 -7.67
CA ASP A 50 -6.04 -9.53 -8.20
C ASP A 50 -5.68 -8.42 -7.20
N ALA A 51 -6.68 -7.70 -6.68
CA ALA A 51 -6.48 -6.64 -5.68
C ALA A 51 -5.77 -7.09 -4.38
N PHE A 52 -5.81 -8.38 -4.03
CA PHE A 52 -5.04 -8.95 -2.91
C PHE A 52 -3.68 -9.52 -3.32
N ILE A 53 -3.61 -10.19 -4.46
CA ILE A 53 -2.41 -10.89 -4.90
C ILE A 53 -1.35 -9.92 -5.41
N GLU A 54 -1.74 -8.84 -6.10
CA GLU A 54 -0.83 -7.80 -6.59
C GLU A 54 0.07 -7.22 -5.48
N PRO A 55 -0.47 -6.73 -4.35
CA PRO A 55 0.36 -6.18 -3.27
C PRO A 55 1.26 -7.24 -2.61
N LEU A 56 0.83 -8.50 -2.53
CA LEU A 56 1.63 -9.60 -1.98
C LEU A 56 2.84 -9.92 -2.87
N ILE A 57 2.61 -10.06 -4.19
CA ILE A 57 3.67 -10.33 -5.15
C ILE A 57 4.64 -9.15 -5.20
N ASN A 58 4.13 -7.91 -5.23
CA ASN A 58 4.96 -6.71 -5.25
C ASN A 58 5.82 -6.58 -3.99
N ALA A 59 5.28 -6.91 -2.81
CA ALA A 59 6.05 -6.95 -1.56
C ALA A 59 7.15 -8.03 -1.59
N GLY A 60 6.85 -9.23 -2.12
CA GLY A 60 7.82 -10.30 -2.30
C GLY A 60 8.96 -9.90 -3.24
N TRP A 61 8.63 -9.27 -4.38
CA TRP A 61 9.62 -8.76 -5.33
C TRP A 61 10.50 -7.66 -4.73
N PHE A 62 9.90 -6.72 -3.99
CA PHE A 62 10.64 -5.69 -3.28
C PHE A 62 11.63 -6.27 -2.27
N TYR A 63 11.23 -7.29 -1.50
CA TYR A 63 12.13 -7.99 -0.58
C TYR A 63 13.31 -8.65 -1.30
N PHE A 64 13.04 -9.31 -2.43
CA PHE A 64 14.09 -9.93 -3.26
C PHE A 64 15.09 -8.89 -3.79
N LEU A 65 14.59 -7.77 -4.33
CA LEU A 65 15.42 -6.67 -4.81
C LEU A 65 16.27 -6.07 -3.68
N HIS A 66 15.66 -5.81 -2.51
CA HIS A 66 16.35 -5.25 -1.36
C HIS A 66 17.44 -6.20 -0.82
N SER A 67 17.14 -7.50 -0.75
CA SER A 67 18.12 -8.53 -0.34
C SER A 67 19.28 -8.62 -1.32
N SER A 68 18.98 -8.60 -2.63
CA SER A 68 19.99 -8.63 -3.69
C SER A 68 20.87 -7.38 -3.64
N TRP A 69 20.27 -6.19 -3.55
CA TRP A 69 20.98 -4.92 -3.43
C TRP A 69 21.93 -4.91 -2.23
N LYS A 70 21.48 -5.37 -1.05
CA LYS A 70 22.32 -5.47 0.14
C LYS A 70 23.51 -6.40 -0.07
N ARG A 71 23.37 -7.49 -0.84
CA ARG A 71 24.47 -8.39 -1.19
C ARG A 71 25.47 -7.74 -2.14
N PHE A 72 24.99 -7.00 -3.15
CA PHE A 72 25.87 -6.28 -4.09
C PHE A 72 26.60 -5.10 -3.43
N ASN A 73 25.92 -4.33 -2.57
CA ASN A 73 26.53 -3.21 -1.83
C ASN A 73 27.44 -3.64 -0.68
N LYS A 74 27.48 -4.94 -0.31
CA LYS A 74 28.42 -5.47 0.70
C LYS A 74 29.82 -5.72 0.14
N LYS A 75 30.11 -5.32 -1.11
CA LYS A 75 31.42 -5.49 -1.77
C LYS A 75 32.24 -4.19 -1.85
N ASN A 76 32.23 -3.39 -0.79
CA ASN A 76 33.29 -2.42 -0.46
C ASN A 76 33.47 -2.37 1.05
#